data_AF-A0A8T6U853-F1
#
_entry.id   AF-A0A8T6U853-F1
#
_cell.length_a   1.000
_cell.length_b   1.000
_cell.length_c   1.000
_cell.angle_alpha   90.00
_cell.angle_beta   90.00
_cell.angle_gamma   90.00
#
_symmetry.space_group_name_H-M   'P 1'
#
loop_
_entity.id
_entity.type
_entity.pdbx_description
1 polymer ?
#
loop_
_entity_poly.entity_id
_entity_poly.type
_entity_poly.pdbx_seq_one_letter_code
_entity_poly.pdbx_strand_id
1 'polypeptide(L)' 'DQEKCTKCGVCASDFACPAIVKATVEPGGEPAYSINPDICLGCAVCMQICPEGAIHIVKREGEK' A
#
# COMPACT_ATOMS: atom_id res chain seq x y z
N ASP A 1 -0.76 -5.10 -6.18
CA ASP A 1 -1.38 -6.37 -6.56
C ASP A 1 -2.33 -6.76 -5.43
N GLN A 2 -3.63 -6.52 -5.63
CA GLN A 2 -4.62 -6.82 -4.58
C GLN A 2 -4.91 -8.32 -4.46
N GLU A 3 -4.56 -9.11 -5.47
CA GLU A 3 -4.75 -10.57 -5.45
C GLU A 3 -3.73 -11.24 -4.53
N LYS A 4 -2.49 -10.73 -4.49
CA LYS A 4 -1.46 -11.18 -3.54
C LYS A 4 -1.60 -10.58 -2.14
N CYS A 5 -2.48 -9.59 -1.96
CA CYS A 5 -2.61 -8.90 -0.68
C CYS A 5 -3.37 -9.78 0.32
N THR A 6 -2.66 -10.37 1.29
CA THR A 6 -3.26 -11.12 2.41
C THR A 6 -3.86 -10.23 3.50
N LYS A 7 -3.84 -8.91 3.31
CA LYS A 7 -4.44 -7.91 4.21
C LYS A 7 -3.85 -7.97 5.64
N CYS A 8 -2.59 -8.40 5.76
CA CYS A 8 -1.86 -8.53 7.03
C CYS A 8 -1.67 -7.19 7.77
N GLY A 9 -1.69 -6.07 7.04
CA GLY A 9 -1.57 -4.73 7.60
C GLY A 9 -0.15 -4.27 7.92
N VAL A 10 0.89 -5.07 7.70
CA VAL A 10 2.30 -4.70 7.99
C VAL A 10 2.70 -3.36 7.36
N CYS A 11 2.28 -3.11 6.13
CA CYS A 11 2.63 -1.88 5.42
C CYS A 11 1.95 -0.62 5.98
N ALA A 12 0.75 -0.75 6.56
CA ALA A 12 -0.03 0.36 7.09
C ALA A 12 0.12 0.51 8.62
N SER A 13 0.32 -0.60 9.34
CA SER A 13 0.34 -0.66 10.80
C SER A 13 1.78 -0.64 11.35
N ASP A 14 2.66 -1.54 10.89
CA ASP A 14 4.04 -1.61 11.40
C ASP A 14 4.91 -0.50 10.79
N PHE A 15 4.79 -0.28 9.49
CA PHE A 15 5.54 0.77 8.82
C PHE A 15 4.91 2.16 8.92
N ALA A 16 3.58 2.23 9.14
CA ALA A 16 2.85 3.48 9.35
C ALA A 16 3.12 4.56 8.29
N CYS A 17 3.27 4.17 7.02
CA CYS A 17 3.49 5.13 5.95
C CYS A 17 2.28 6.06 5.80
N PRO A 18 2.45 7.40 5.81
CA PRO A 18 1.32 8.32 5.63
C PRO A 18 0.65 8.18 4.25
N ALA A 19 1.39 7.67 3.25
CA ALA A 19 0.86 7.41 1.92
C ALA A 19 0.01 6.14 1.84
N ILE A 20 0.04 5.26 2.85
CA ILE A 20 -0.72 4.01 2.83
C ILE A 20 -1.99 4.20 3.65
N VAL A 21 -3.12 4.14 2.98
CA VAL A 21 -4.45 4.32 3.58
C VAL A 21 -5.22 3.02 3.62
N LYS A 22 -5.95 2.81 4.71
CA LYS A 22 -6.95 1.73 4.79
C LYS A 22 -8.18 2.18 4.00
N ALA A 23 -8.44 1.51 2.88
CA ALA A 23 -9.56 1.82 2.00
C ALA A 23 -10.91 1.35 2.57
N THR A 24 -10.91 0.34 3.46
CA THR A 24 -12.14 -0.16 4.10
C THR A 24 -12.34 0.44 5.48
N VAL A 25 -13.45 1.17 5.67
CA VAL A 25 -13.84 1.82 6.93
C VAL A 25 -15.05 1.19 7.61
N GLU A 26 -15.74 0.25 6.96
CA GLU A 26 -16.97 -0.34 7.50
C GLU A 26 -16.71 -1.52 8.46
N PRO A 27 -17.46 -1.62 9.58
CA PRO A 27 -17.38 -2.77 10.49
C PRO A 27 -17.92 -4.02 9.80
N GLY A 28 -17.05 -5.02 9.61
CA GLY A 28 -17.35 -6.29 8.93
C GLY A 28 -16.87 -6.36 7.48
N GLY A 29 -16.35 -5.26 6.92
CA GLY A 29 -15.71 -5.24 5.62
C GLY A 29 -14.31 -5.84 5.64
N GLU A 30 -13.92 -6.47 4.53
CA GLU A 30 -12.56 -6.97 4.36
C GLU A 30 -11.55 -5.80 4.30
N PRO A 31 -10.47 -5.83 5.09
CA PRO A 31 -9.50 -4.73 5.11
C PRO A 31 -8.81 -4.62 3.74
N ALA A 32 -8.99 -3.49 3.06
CA ALA A 32 -8.25 -3.16 1.85
C ALA A 32 -7.27 -2.02 2.13
N TYR A 33 -6.13 -2.05 1.44
CA TYR A 33 -5.08 -1.04 1.55
C TYR A 33 -4.79 -0.45 0.18
N SER A 34 -4.68 0.87 0.12
CA SER A 34 -4.36 1.62 -1.08
C SER A 34 -3.23 2.60 -0.79
N ILE A 35 -2.41 2.88 -1.81
CA ILE A 35 -1.32 3.85 -1.72
C ILE A 35 -1.75 5.13 -2.42
N ASN A 36 -1.70 6.26 -1.72
CA ASN A 36 -1.94 7.57 -2.29
C ASN A 36 -0.67 8.04 -3.04
N PRO A 37 -0.70 8.14 -4.38
CA PRO A 37 0.47 8.52 -5.16
C PRO A 37 0.89 9.99 -4.98
N ASP A 38 -0.02 10.89 -4.59
CA ASP A 38 0.25 12.32 -4.44
C ASP A 38 1.21 12.61 -3.27
N ILE A 39 1.14 11.81 -2.21
CA ILE A 39 1.98 11.94 -1.01
C ILE A 39 3.04 10.83 -0.91
N CYS A 40 3.00 9.85 -1.80
CA CYS A 40 4.02 8.81 -1.88
C CYS A 40 5.34 9.41 -2.37
N LEU A 41 6.42 9.22 -1.61
CA LEU A 41 7.76 9.69 -1.99
C LEU A 41 8.53 8.68 -2.87
N GLY A 42 7.97 7.49 -3.12
CA GLY A 42 8.63 6.46 -3.91
C GLY A 42 9.83 5.79 -3.25
N CYS A 43 9.94 5.84 -1.92
CA CYS A 43 11.09 5.28 -1.17
C CYS A 43 11.25 3.75 -1.24
N ALA A 44 10.28 3.04 -1.82
CA ALA A 44 10.26 1.58 -2.00
C ALA A 44 10.31 0.72 -0.72
N VAL A 45 10.35 1.30 0.48
CA VAL A 45 10.46 0.54 1.75
C VAL A 45 9.26 -0.40 1.95
N CYS A 46 8.06 0.06 1.61
CA CYS A 46 6.84 -0.75 1.70
C CYS A 46 6.89 -2.03 0.85
N MET A 47 7.63 -2.02 -0.27
CA MET A 47 7.85 -3.21 -1.10
C MET A 47 8.73 -4.25 -0.39
N GLN A 48 9.76 -3.79 0.33
CA GLN A 48 10.72 -4.67 1.01
C GLN A 48 10.13 -5.36 2.24
N ILE A 49 9.25 -4.68 2.97
CA ILE A 49 8.60 -5.22 4.17
C ILE A 49 7.37 -6.07 3.86
N CYS A 50 6.84 -6.02 2.64
CA CYS A 50 5.63 -6.74 2.28
C CYS A 50 5.97 -8.23 2.08
N PRO A 51 5.52 -9.14 2.95
CA PRO A 51 5.92 -10.55 2.88
C PRO A 51 5.41 -11.24 1.60
N GLU A 52 4.26 -10.80 1.10
CA GLU A 52 3.63 -11.34 -0.11
C GLU A 52 4.16 -10.72 -1.42
N GLY A 53 5.00 -9.69 -1.32
CA GLY A 53 5.44 -8.93 -2.49
C GLY A 53 4.29 -8.28 -3.27
N ALA A 54 3.21 -7.91 -2.59
CA ALA A 54 1.99 -7.36 -3.21
C ALA A 54 2.12 -5.89 -3.67
N ILE A 55 3.20 -5.19 -3.29
CA ILE A 55 3.39 -3.76 -3.55
C ILE A 55 4.43 -3.55 -4.66
N HIS A 56 4.06 -2.79 -5.69
CA HIS A 56 4.92 -2.51 -6.85
C HIS A 56 4.99 -1.00 -7.14
N ILE A 57 6.14 -0.54 -7.61
CA ILE A 57 6.29 0.82 -8.13
C ILE A 57 5.76 0.83 -9.56
N VAL A 58 4.85 1.76 -9.82
CA VAL A 58 4.33 2.05 -11.16
C VAL A 58 4.90 3.39 -11.63
N LYS A 59 5.18 3.51 -12.93
CA LYS A 59 5.59 4.81 -13.51
C LYS A 59 4.43 5.79 -13.35
N ARG A 60 4.73 7.03 -12.96
CA ARG A 60 3.74 8.10 -12.92
C ARG A 60 3.54 8.60 -14.35
N GLU A 61 2.31 8.52 -14.84
CA GLU A 61 1.96 9.02 -16.16
C GLU A 61 2.00 10.55 -16.11
N GLY A 62 3.15 11.14 -16.45
CA GLY A 62 3.39 12.58 -16.29
C GLY A 62 4.86 13.02 -16.28
N GLU A 63 5.81 12.09 -16.13
CA GLU A 63 7.23 12.38 -16.30
C GLU A 63 7.59 12.29 -17.79
N LYS A 64 7.75 13.46 -18.44
CA LYS A 64 8.30 13.61 -19.79
C LYS A 64 9.82 13.66 -19.76
#